data_AF-A0A9E7I4G6-F1
#
_entry.id   AF-A0A9E7I4G6-F1
#
_cell.length_a   1.000
_cell.length_b   1.000
_cell.length_c   1.000
_cell.angle_alpha   90.00
_cell.angle_beta   90.00
_cell.angle_gamma   90.00
#
_symmetry.space_group_name_H-M   'P 1'
#
loop_
_entity.id
_entity.type
_entity.pdbx_description
1 polymer ?
#
loop_
_entity_poly.entity_id
_entity_poly.type
_entity_poly.pdbx_seq_one_letter_code
_entity_poly.pdbx_strand_id
1 'polypeptide(L)'
;MINQEPAGESIDLFRLASRWRSGAEWKKIVEEMDSEPVPSHLNTINSSGLFQIVSTDKMSVQYVGTPQHGHDVGVVQADCPAPTRRLAYYFEMTVKNAGQKGQVAIGFTMQHFKMRRQPGWEANSCGYHGDDGYLYRGQGKGESFGPTFTTNDTVGAGINYASQEFFFTKNAKLVGTVPKDIKGPLYPSIAVHSQNEEVTVNFGKKPFLFDIEGFILEERLKQQAMIEKLSLQPNISHWIVRSYLLHYGYQDTLKSFDLASENTYPSESMAQENGFDDQGDMYALDHRNILRQLIKNGNIDSAFQKLREWYPQVLQVGQLAEAVSYAQSELQKFFSVKSYVDLLQDVSGLLAYKVPVESSVGYLLDGPQREFVADAVNAVVLSTNPNLKDPDRCLYSCLEKLLRQLTLCSLERRASSEDQGEAFCLHRELQSGGRAKCS
;
A
#
# COMPACT_ATOMS: atom_id res chain seq x y z
N MET A 1 -36.73 -42.81 -3.06
CA MET A 1 -35.93 -41.67 -2.56
C MET A 1 -34.50 -41.92 -3.00
N ILE A 2 -34.11 -41.30 -4.12
CA ILE A 2 -32.75 -41.40 -4.64
C ILE A 2 -31.96 -40.32 -3.91
N ASN A 3 -30.98 -40.74 -3.11
CA ASN A 3 -30.02 -39.84 -2.46
C ASN A 3 -29.24 -39.11 -3.55
N GLN A 4 -29.47 -37.80 -3.69
CA GLN A 4 -28.55 -36.92 -4.39
C GLN A 4 -27.36 -36.69 -3.44
N GLU A 5 -26.18 -37.17 -3.85
CA GLU A 5 -24.92 -36.73 -3.26
C GLU A 5 -24.81 -35.20 -3.40
N PRO A 6 -24.26 -34.49 -2.39
CA PRO A 6 -24.01 -33.06 -2.54
C PRO A 6 -22.97 -32.88 -3.63
N ALA A 7 -23.33 -32.13 -4.69
CA ALA A 7 -22.39 -31.69 -5.70
C ALA A 7 -21.22 -30.98 -5.00
N GLY A 8 -20.01 -31.54 -5.12
CA GLY A 8 -18.80 -30.93 -4.54
C GLY A 8 -18.65 -29.51 -5.07
N GLU A 9 -18.33 -28.56 -4.19
CA GLU A 9 -18.03 -27.18 -4.59
C GLU A 9 -16.94 -27.18 -5.67
N SER A 10 -17.30 -26.74 -6.88
CA SER A 10 -16.35 -26.61 -7.98
C SER A 10 -15.33 -25.51 -7.65
N ILE A 11 -14.04 -25.81 -7.79
CA ILE A 11 -12.97 -24.84 -7.55
C ILE A 11 -13.09 -23.65 -8.50
N ASP A 12 -13.22 -22.46 -7.93
CA ASP A 12 -13.21 -21.22 -8.68
C ASP A 12 -11.78 -20.80 -9.05
N LEU A 13 -11.32 -21.27 -10.21
CA LEU A 13 -10.01 -20.89 -10.78
C LEU A 13 -9.91 -19.40 -11.11
N PHE A 14 -11.01 -18.65 -11.21
CA PHE A 14 -10.97 -17.20 -11.45
C PHE A 14 -10.36 -16.45 -10.26
N ARG A 15 -10.28 -17.05 -9.08
CA ARG A 15 -9.52 -16.49 -7.96
C ARG A 15 -8.02 -16.35 -8.27
N LEU A 16 -7.47 -17.20 -9.13
CA LEU A 16 -6.10 -17.08 -9.63
C LEU A 16 -5.92 -15.88 -10.56
N ALA A 17 -6.98 -15.41 -11.23
CA ALA A 17 -6.92 -14.29 -12.19
C ALA A 17 -6.44 -12.98 -11.54
N SER A 18 -6.48 -12.86 -10.20
CA SER A 18 -5.84 -11.75 -9.48
C SER A 18 -4.32 -11.63 -9.73
N ARG A 19 -3.67 -12.70 -10.21
CA ARG A 19 -2.27 -12.72 -10.67
C ARG A 19 -2.09 -12.08 -12.05
N TRP A 20 -3.17 -11.92 -12.80
CA TRP A 20 -3.16 -11.40 -14.16
C TRP A 20 -3.13 -9.88 -14.13
N ARG A 21 -1.97 -9.34 -13.76
CA ARG A 21 -1.68 -7.91 -13.84
C ARG A 21 -0.28 -7.72 -14.37
N SER A 22 -0.18 -6.98 -15.46
CA SER A 22 1.09 -6.49 -16.00
C SER A 22 1.78 -5.56 -15.00
N GLY A 23 3.10 -5.39 -15.15
CA GLY A 23 3.85 -4.42 -14.35
C GLY A 23 3.32 -2.99 -14.48
N ALA A 24 2.77 -2.63 -15.65
CA ALA A 24 2.15 -1.33 -15.89
C ALA A 24 0.85 -1.16 -15.09
N GLU A 25 0.01 -2.21 -15.00
CA GLU A 25 -1.20 -2.19 -14.18
C GLU A 25 -0.86 -2.09 -12.68
N TRP A 26 0.17 -2.81 -12.22
CA TRP A 26 0.64 -2.67 -10.85
C TRP A 26 1.13 -1.26 -10.54
N LYS A 27 1.90 -0.65 -11.45
CA LYS A 27 2.35 0.74 -11.29
C LYS A 27 1.17 1.71 -11.19
N LYS A 28 0.17 1.56 -12.05
CA LYS A 28 -1.04 2.40 -12.03
C LYS A 28 -1.80 2.28 -10.71
N ILE A 29 -1.96 1.06 -10.18
CA ILE A 29 -2.61 0.82 -8.89
C ILE A 29 -1.83 1.50 -7.76
N VAL A 30 -0.50 1.41 -7.76
CA VAL A 30 0.35 2.06 -6.76
C VAL A 30 0.19 3.58 -6.81
N GLU A 31 0.17 4.17 -8.00
CA GLU A 31 -0.06 5.62 -8.20
C GLU A 31 -1.47 6.05 -7.75
N GLU A 32 -2.51 5.28 -8.06
CA GLU A 32 -3.87 5.53 -7.61
C GLU A 32 -4.02 5.38 -6.09
N MET A 33 -3.31 4.42 -5.48
CA MET A 33 -3.29 4.21 -4.03
C MET A 33 -2.70 5.42 -3.31
N ASP A 34 -1.62 6.02 -3.81
CA ASP A 34 -0.96 7.16 -3.19
C ASP A 34 -1.60 8.52 -3.57
N SER A 35 -2.55 8.53 -4.51
CA SER A 35 -3.18 9.75 -5.01
C SER A 35 -4.06 10.41 -3.95
N GLU A 36 -3.68 11.62 -3.53
CA GLU A 36 -4.45 12.48 -2.63
C GLU A 36 -4.23 13.96 -2.98
N PRO A 37 -5.22 14.84 -2.74
CA PRO A 37 -4.99 16.27 -2.83
C PRO A 37 -3.93 16.71 -1.82
N VAL A 38 -3.05 17.63 -2.23
CA VAL A 38 -1.98 18.16 -1.38
C VAL A 38 -2.13 19.67 -1.21
N PRO A 39 -1.91 20.21 0.01
CA PRO A 39 -1.94 21.63 0.28
C PRO A 39 -1.03 22.40 -0.67
N SER A 40 -1.57 23.44 -1.30
CA SER A 40 -0.87 24.18 -2.34
C SER A 40 -0.85 25.69 -2.10
N HIS A 41 -1.85 26.22 -1.38
CA HIS A 41 -1.95 27.64 -1.04
C HIS A 41 -2.84 27.88 0.19
N LEU A 42 -2.82 29.10 0.72
CA LEU A 42 -3.69 29.49 1.82
C LEU A 42 -5.12 29.73 1.32
N ASN A 43 -6.11 29.21 2.03
CA ASN A 43 -7.52 29.34 1.70
C ASN A 43 -8.03 30.74 2.02
N THR A 44 -8.33 31.47 0.96
CA THR A 44 -8.71 32.88 1.01
C THR A 44 -10.21 33.09 1.23
N ILE A 45 -11.02 32.03 1.02
CA ILE A 45 -12.49 32.09 1.06
C ILE A 45 -12.98 31.87 2.49
N ASN A 46 -12.39 30.90 3.19
CA ASN A 46 -12.76 30.54 4.57
C ASN A 46 -11.70 31.06 5.55
N SER A 47 -11.79 32.35 5.91
CA SER A 47 -10.79 33.02 6.73
C SER A 47 -11.38 34.00 7.73
N SER A 48 -10.60 34.44 8.71
CA SER A 48 -11.08 35.38 9.74
C SER A 48 -11.38 36.79 9.22
N GLY A 49 -10.80 37.16 8.07
CA GLY A 49 -10.85 38.51 7.51
C GLY A 49 -9.99 39.55 8.24
N LEU A 50 -9.21 39.17 9.25
CA LEU A 50 -8.32 40.07 10.02
C LEU A 50 -6.87 40.12 9.52
N PHE A 51 -6.65 39.58 8.33
CA PHE A 51 -5.37 39.62 7.62
C PHE A 51 -5.62 39.99 6.16
N GLN A 52 -4.56 40.44 5.49
CA GLN A 52 -4.54 40.55 4.04
C GLN A 52 -3.51 39.57 3.45
N ILE A 53 -3.78 39.09 2.25
CA ILE A 53 -2.82 38.31 1.48
C ILE A 53 -1.92 39.29 0.76
N VAL A 54 -0.62 39.22 1.04
CA VAL A 54 0.35 40.19 0.51
C VAL A 54 1.09 39.69 -0.73
N SER A 55 0.92 38.42 -1.10
CA SER A 55 1.54 37.82 -2.28
C SER A 55 0.52 37.21 -3.25
N THR A 56 0.78 37.33 -4.55
CA THR A 56 -0.09 36.80 -5.62
C THR A 56 -0.14 35.28 -5.65
N ASP A 57 0.88 34.62 -5.12
CA ASP A 57 0.93 33.16 -4.97
C ASP A 57 0.07 32.62 -3.81
N LYS A 58 -0.54 33.51 -3.01
CA LYS A 58 -1.35 33.19 -1.83
C LYS A 58 -0.59 32.41 -0.74
N MET A 59 0.71 32.65 -0.61
CA MET A 59 1.54 32.02 0.43
C MET A 59 1.90 32.95 1.59
N SER A 60 1.63 34.25 1.49
CA SER A 60 2.02 35.24 2.50
C SER A 60 0.82 35.99 3.05
N VAL A 61 0.76 36.13 4.36
CA VAL A 61 -0.28 36.89 5.07
C VAL A 61 0.34 37.94 5.98
N GLN A 62 -0.35 39.07 6.09
CA GLN A 62 -0.01 40.15 7.00
C GLN A 62 -1.23 40.51 7.83
N TYR A 63 -1.04 40.69 9.14
CA TYR A 63 -2.10 41.14 10.02
C TYR A 63 -2.47 42.60 9.73
N VAL A 64 -3.76 42.86 9.53
CA VAL A 64 -4.30 44.20 9.24
C VAL A 64 -5.32 44.67 10.27
N GLY A 65 -5.62 43.83 11.27
CA GLY A 65 -6.55 44.16 12.33
C GLY A 65 -6.00 45.20 13.31
N THR A 66 -6.91 45.75 14.14
CA THR A 66 -6.53 46.44 15.37
C THR A 66 -6.80 45.47 16.52
N PRO A 67 -5.77 45.00 17.25
CA PRO A 67 -5.94 43.95 18.25
C PRO A 67 -6.54 44.56 19.53
N GLN A 68 -7.85 44.78 19.54
CA GLN A 68 -8.57 45.37 20.67
C GLN A 68 -8.99 44.30 21.68
N HIS A 69 -9.23 43.07 21.21
CA HIS A 69 -9.64 41.92 22.00
C HIS A 69 -8.75 40.71 21.72
N GLY A 70 -8.58 39.81 22.68
CA GLY A 70 -7.80 38.57 22.52
C GLY A 70 -8.36 37.56 21.50
N HIS A 71 -9.46 37.89 20.81
CA HIS A 71 -10.06 37.08 19.75
C HIS A 71 -9.89 37.72 18.36
N ASP A 72 -9.17 38.84 18.26
CA ASP A 72 -8.93 39.53 16.98
C ASP A 72 -7.79 38.85 16.20
N VAL A 73 -7.89 37.53 16.02
CA VAL A 73 -6.87 36.69 15.39
C VAL A 73 -7.09 36.58 13.88
N GLY A 74 -6.02 36.84 13.12
CA GLY A 74 -5.87 36.51 11.71
C GLY A 74 -5.48 35.05 11.51
N VAL A 75 -6.44 34.12 11.41
CA VAL A 75 -6.18 32.70 11.17
C VAL A 75 -6.54 32.30 9.75
N VAL A 76 -5.73 31.46 9.14
CA VAL A 76 -5.95 30.92 7.80
C VAL A 76 -5.50 29.46 7.71
N GLN A 77 -6.35 28.65 7.07
CA GLN A 77 -6.08 27.25 6.74
C GLN A 77 -5.50 27.12 5.32
N ALA A 78 -4.86 26.01 5.02
CA ALA A 78 -4.58 25.63 3.63
C ALA A 78 -5.88 25.35 2.83
N ASP A 79 -5.75 25.26 1.51
CA ASP A 79 -6.83 24.97 0.55
C ASP A 79 -7.43 23.57 0.68
N CYS A 80 -6.66 22.60 1.16
CA CYS A 80 -7.12 21.24 1.42
C CYS A 80 -6.45 20.68 2.69
N PRO A 81 -6.93 19.55 3.24
CA PRO A 81 -6.28 18.94 4.41
C PRO A 81 -4.91 18.37 4.06
N ALA A 82 -4.11 18.12 5.10
CA ALA A 82 -2.87 17.38 4.99
C ALA A 82 -3.15 15.97 4.44
N PRO A 83 -2.43 15.52 3.39
CA PRO A 83 -2.54 14.17 2.88
C PRO A 83 -2.13 13.16 3.95
N THR A 84 -2.76 11.98 3.91
CA THR A 84 -2.68 10.96 4.97
C THR A 84 -2.03 9.66 4.52
N ARG A 85 -1.98 9.38 3.21
CA ARG A 85 -1.44 8.14 2.61
C ARG A 85 0.08 8.15 2.47
N ARG A 86 0.77 8.58 3.52
CA ARG A 86 2.23 8.74 3.57
C ARG A 86 2.76 8.55 4.99
N LEU A 87 4.06 8.36 5.13
CA LEU A 87 4.67 8.17 6.45
C LEU A 87 4.60 9.46 7.28
N ALA A 88 4.93 10.59 6.65
CA ALA A 88 4.82 11.90 7.28
C ALA A 88 4.32 12.98 6.31
N TYR A 89 3.62 13.97 6.85
CA TYR A 89 3.32 15.24 6.18
C TYR A 89 4.03 16.38 6.92
N TYR A 90 4.49 17.40 6.19
CA TYR A 90 5.24 18.52 6.76
C TYR A 90 5.07 19.81 5.94
N PHE A 91 5.05 20.95 6.61
CA PHE A 91 5.10 22.27 5.99
C PHE A 91 5.84 23.28 6.88
N GLU A 92 6.32 24.36 6.28
CA GLU A 92 7.06 25.42 6.97
C GLU A 92 6.35 26.77 6.89
N MET A 93 6.59 27.60 7.90
CA MET A 93 6.24 29.00 7.98
C MET A 93 7.51 29.81 8.32
N THR A 94 7.83 30.82 7.52
CA THR A 94 8.86 31.80 7.84
C THR A 94 8.22 33.07 8.36
N VAL A 95 8.67 33.54 9.52
CA VAL A 95 8.23 34.83 10.09
C VAL A 95 8.99 35.95 9.38
N LYS A 96 8.31 36.70 8.51
CA LYS A 96 8.90 37.83 7.79
C LYS A 96 9.02 39.06 8.68
N ASN A 97 8.04 39.26 9.56
CA ASN A 97 8.03 40.30 10.57
C ASN A 97 7.21 39.78 11.76
N ALA A 98 7.78 39.77 12.96
CA ALA A 98 7.08 39.37 14.18
C ALA A 98 6.13 40.46 14.69
N GLY A 99 6.09 41.64 14.06
CA GLY A 99 5.24 42.73 14.49
C GLY A 99 5.57 43.21 15.90
N GLN A 100 4.56 43.67 16.64
CA GLN A 100 4.76 44.22 17.98
C GLN A 100 4.92 43.16 19.07
N LYS A 101 4.23 42.02 18.94
CA LYS A 101 4.15 41.01 20.01
C LYS A 101 4.63 39.62 19.60
N GLY A 102 4.83 39.34 18.32
CA GLY A 102 5.28 38.01 17.86
C GLY A 102 4.28 36.88 18.12
N GLN A 103 2.99 37.19 18.19
CA GLN A 103 1.90 36.25 18.48
C GLN A 103 1.48 35.47 17.24
N VAL A 104 2.49 34.96 16.55
CA VAL A 104 2.35 34.10 15.38
C VAL A 104 2.28 32.64 15.81
N ALA A 105 1.46 31.84 15.12
CA ALA A 105 1.31 30.43 15.44
C ALA A 105 1.24 29.57 14.18
N ILE A 106 1.70 28.32 14.31
CA ILE A 106 1.65 27.29 13.27
C ILE A 106 1.08 25.99 13.86
N GLY A 107 0.28 25.26 13.09
CA GLY A 107 -0.18 23.94 13.49
C GLY A 107 -1.27 23.38 12.60
N PHE A 108 -2.19 22.65 13.22
CA PHE A 108 -3.25 21.89 12.53
C PHE A 108 -4.61 22.15 13.16
N THR A 109 -5.63 22.32 12.32
CA THR A 109 -7.02 22.55 12.74
C THR A 109 -8.00 21.73 11.89
N MET A 110 -9.22 21.50 12.36
CA MET A 110 -10.28 20.84 11.56
C MET A 110 -10.98 21.80 10.59
N GLN A 111 -11.66 21.25 9.57
CA GLN A 111 -12.38 22.03 8.54
C GLN A 111 -13.29 23.14 9.09
N HIS A 112 -14.01 22.89 10.18
CA HIS A 112 -14.95 23.85 10.80
C HIS A 112 -14.35 24.59 12.00
N PHE A 113 -13.04 24.80 12.00
CA PHE A 113 -12.37 25.54 13.05
C PHE A 113 -12.89 26.98 13.18
N LYS A 114 -12.98 27.48 14.41
CA LYS A 114 -13.49 28.83 14.69
C LYS A 114 -12.48 29.87 14.22
N MET A 115 -12.82 30.58 13.15
CA MET A 115 -11.93 31.52 12.44
C MET A 115 -11.64 32.84 13.17
N ARG A 116 -11.42 32.83 14.49
CA ARG A 116 -11.00 33.98 15.32
C ARG A 116 -10.18 33.53 16.53
N ARG A 117 -9.50 32.39 16.36
CA ARG A 117 -8.75 31.69 17.41
C ARG A 117 -7.45 31.19 16.81
N GLN A 118 -6.40 31.12 17.60
CA GLN A 118 -5.14 30.53 17.13
C GLN A 118 -5.24 29.00 17.15
N PRO A 119 -4.51 28.29 16.28
CA PRO A 119 -4.38 26.83 16.35
C PRO A 119 -4.01 26.40 17.77
N GLY A 120 -4.74 25.42 18.31
CA GLY A 120 -4.57 24.92 19.67
C GLY A 120 -5.47 25.57 20.73
N TRP A 121 -6.16 26.67 20.46
CA TRP A 121 -7.05 27.31 21.44
C TRP A 121 -8.47 26.74 21.50
N GLU A 122 -8.87 25.94 20.52
CA GLU A 122 -10.17 25.27 20.47
C GLU A 122 -9.98 23.75 20.37
N ALA A 123 -10.96 22.99 20.85
CA ALA A 123 -10.93 21.53 20.74
C ALA A 123 -10.63 21.06 19.30
N ASN A 124 -9.96 19.92 19.18
CA ASN A 124 -9.54 19.36 17.90
C ASN A 124 -8.62 20.29 17.08
N SER A 125 -7.76 21.02 17.76
CA SER A 125 -6.67 21.77 17.13
C SER A 125 -5.39 21.66 17.94
N CYS A 126 -4.25 21.81 17.26
CA CYS A 126 -2.92 21.80 17.83
C CYS A 126 -2.12 22.98 17.24
N GLY A 127 -1.38 23.71 18.06
CA GLY A 127 -0.58 24.83 17.59
C GLY A 127 0.59 25.16 18.48
N TYR A 128 1.71 25.54 17.85
CA TYR A 128 2.93 26.01 18.47
C TYR A 128 3.04 27.54 18.28
N HIS A 129 3.22 28.26 19.39
CA HIS A 129 3.04 29.71 19.48
C HIS A 129 4.40 30.41 19.67
N GLY A 130 4.57 31.54 18.97
CA GLY A 130 5.86 32.22 18.84
C GLY A 130 6.25 33.09 20.02
N ASP A 131 5.28 33.68 20.72
CA ASP A 131 5.48 34.62 21.82
C ASP A 131 5.91 33.95 23.13
N ASP A 132 5.42 32.74 23.40
CA ASP A 132 5.70 32.00 24.63
C ASP A 132 6.48 30.68 24.39
N GLY A 133 6.54 30.19 23.15
CA GLY A 133 7.13 28.89 22.84
C GLY A 133 6.28 27.70 23.31
N TYR A 134 5.01 27.94 23.63
CA TYR A 134 4.12 26.92 24.16
C TYR A 134 3.39 26.18 23.05
N LEU A 135 2.99 24.97 23.40
CA LEU A 135 2.10 24.14 22.60
C LEU A 135 0.69 24.19 23.19
N TYR A 136 -0.29 24.38 22.33
CA TYR A 136 -1.70 24.42 22.68
C TYR A 136 -2.42 23.27 21.97
N ARG A 137 -3.21 22.48 22.71
CA ARG A 137 -3.86 21.23 22.22
C ARG A 137 -5.38 21.21 22.46
N GLY A 138 -6.00 22.39 22.37
CA GLY A 138 -7.45 22.57 22.33
C GLY A 138 -8.15 22.89 23.64
N GLN A 139 -7.41 22.99 24.74
CA GLN A 139 -7.94 23.36 26.06
C GLN A 139 -7.69 24.82 26.43
N GLY A 140 -7.08 25.61 25.55
CA GLY A 140 -6.73 27.02 25.80
C GLY A 140 -5.62 27.26 26.83
N LYS A 141 -5.15 26.20 27.52
CA LYS A 141 -3.97 26.22 28.38
C LYS A 141 -2.76 25.73 27.59
N GLY A 142 -1.73 26.57 27.50
CA GLY A 142 -0.47 26.23 26.87
C GLY A 142 0.41 25.36 27.76
N GLU A 143 1.21 24.51 27.12
CA GLU A 143 2.21 23.66 27.75
C GLU A 143 3.60 24.08 27.27
N SER A 144 4.58 24.14 28.17
CA SER A 144 5.98 24.39 27.80
C SER A 144 6.44 23.32 26.82
N PHE A 145 6.93 23.74 25.66
CA PHE A 145 7.24 22.81 24.57
C PHE A 145 8.56 23.14 23.88
N GLY A 146 8.72 24.36 23.39
CA GLY A 146 9.89 24.76 22.60
C GLY A 146 10.36 26.18 22.90
N PRO A 147 11.41 26.64 22.20
CA PRO A 147 11.82 28.05 22.26
C PRO A 147 10.73 28.97 21.69
N THR A 148 10.76 30.25 22.02
CA THR A 148 10.00 31.27 21.26
C THR A 148 10.54 31.38 19.83
N PHE A 149 9.79 32.00 18.91
CA PHE A 149 10.26 32.28 17.55
C PHE A 149 9.79 33.64 17.04
N THR A 150 10.62 34.28 16.22
CA THR A 150 10.47 35.68 15.84
C THR A 150 10.92 35.93 14.40
N THR A 151 11.02 37.19 13.98
CA THR A 151 11.45 37.63 12.66
C THR A 151 12.70 36.86 12.19
N ASN A 152 12.63 36.35 10.96
CA ASN A 152 13.62 35.52 10.26
C ASN A 152 13.70 34.06 10.72
N ASP A 153 12.99 33.64 11.77
CA ASP A 153 12.88 32.22 12.09
C ASP A 153 11.98 31.50 11.06
N THR A 154 12.34 30.26 10.74
CA THR A 154 11.50 29.32 10.00
C THR A 154 11.07 28.19 10.93
N VAL A 155 9.77 28.02 11.07
CA VAL A 155 9.14 27.04 11.95
C VAL A 155 8.33 26.08 11.11
N GLY A 156 8.45 24.79 11.38
CA GLY A 156 7.70 23.77 10.67
C GLY A 156 6.77 23.00 11.59
N ALA A 157 5.73 22.44 11.00
CA ALA A 157 4.79 21.56 11.66
C ALA A 157 4.54 20.35 10.76
N GLY A 158 4.53 19.17 11.36
CA GLY A 158 4.32 17.92 10.66
C GLY A 158 3.51 16.91 11.45
N ILE A 159 3.07 15.88 10.74
CA ILE A 159 2.36 14.72 11.27
C ILE A 159 3.16 13.49 10.87
N ASN A 160 3.61 12.70 11.83
CA ASN A 160 4.09 11.34 11.61
C ASN A 160 2.90 10.39 11.75
N TYR A 161 2.40 9.87 10.63
CA TYR A 161 1.23 8.98 10.62
C TYR A 161 1.57 7.58 11.11
N ALA A 162 2.84 7.18 11.10
CA ALA A 162 3.27 5.89 11.61
C ALA A 162 3.29 5.85 13.14
N SER A 163 3.83 6.89 13.79
CA SER A 163 3.80 7.01 15.25
C SER A 163 2.53 7.69 15.79
N GLN A 164 1.70 8.25 14.90
CA GLN A 164 0.54 9.07 15.25
C GLN A 164 0.94 10.25 16.15
N GLU A 165 1.95 11.01 15.74
CA GLU A 165 2.45 12.17 16.47
C GLU A 165 2.45 13.44 15.61
N PHE A 166 2.19 14.58 16.24
CA PHE A 166 2.61 15.87 15.70
C PHE A 166 4.08 16.09 16.03
N PHE A 167 4.80 16.74 15.12
CA PHE A 167 6.16 17.19 15.37
C PHE A 167 6.35 18.62 14.87
N PHE A 168 7.25 19.35 15.51
CA PHE A 168 7.53 20.74 15.17
C PHE A 168 9.03 20.96 15.04
N THR A 169 9.41 21.93 14.22
CA THR A 169 10.81 22.25 13.96
C THR A 169 11.03 23.75 14.03
N LYS A 170 12.25 24.16 14.36
CA LYS A 170 12.70 25.55 14.27
C LYS A 170 14.08 25.59 13.64
N ASN A 171 14.25 26.36 12.58
CA ASN A 171 15.53 26.60 11.88
C ASN A 171 16.28 25.29 11.60
N ALA A 172 15.66 24.39 10.84
CA ALA A 172 16.17 23.04 10.49
C ALA A 172 16.28 22.03 11.65
N LYS A 173 15.90 22.36 12.89
CA LYS A 173 16.03 21.45 14.04
C LYS A 173 14.67 21.00 14.55
N LEU A 174 14.55 19.72 14.86
CA LEU A 174 13.40 19.17 15.57
C LEU A 174 13.30 19.81 16.95
N VAL A 175 12.12 20.34 17.29
CA VAL A 175 11.81 20.92 18.60
C VAL A 175 11.30 19.84 19.54
N GLY A 176 10.33 19.05 19.06
CA GLY A 176 9.74 17.97 19.84
C GLY A 176 8.57 17.30 19.12
N THR A 177 8.06 16.22 19.70
CA THR A 177 6.89 15.48 19.24
C THR A 177 5.83 15.42 20.34
N VAL A 178 4.56 15.28 19.94
CA VAL A 178 3.44 15.00 20.85
C VAL A 178 2.44 14.05 20.20
N PRO A 179 1.67 13.27 20.97
CA PRO A 179 0.61 12.43 20.41
C PRO A 179 -0.41 13.20 19.55
N LYS A 180 -0.88 12.58 18.47
CA LYS A 180 -1.90 13.10 17.56
C LYS A 180 -3.29 12.63 17.99
N ASP A 181 -3.77 13.12 19.12
CA ASP A 181 -5.07 12.76 19.69
C ASP A 181 -6.28 13.34 18.93
N ILE A 182 -6.03 14.00 17.79
CA ILE A 182 -7.05 14.62 16.94
C ILE A 182 -7.33 13.71 15.75
N LYS A 183 -8.60 13.38 15.57
CA LYS A 183 -9.12 12.50 14.50
C LYS A 183 -9.62 13.30 13.30
N GLY A 184 -9.75 12.67 12.15
CA GLY A 184 -10.30 13.29 10.94
C GLY A 184 -9.32 14.20 10.17
N PRO A 185 -9.81 14.88 9.11
CA PRO A 185 -8.98 15.67 8.21
C PRO A 185 -8.45 16.94 8.90
N LEU A 186 -7.12 17.08 8.89
CA LEU A 186 -6.41 18.19 9.53
C LEU A 186 -5.87 19.15 8.48
N TYR A 187 -6.17 20.42 8.62
CA TYR A 187 -5.71 21.50 7.75
C TYR A 187 -4.46 22.14 8.34
N PRO A 188 -3.36 22.21 7.57
CA PRO A 188 -2.24 23.09 7.89
C PRO A 188 -2.77 24.50 8.13
N SER A 189 -2.39 25.09 9.25
CA SER A 189 -2.95 26.36 9.71
C SER A 189 -1.86 27.25 10.26
N ILE A 190 -1.97 28.54 9.94
CA ILE A 190 -1.14 29.59 10.55
C ILE A 190 -2.03 30.68 11.12
N ALA A 191 -1.51 31.41 12.09
CA ALA A 191 -2.18 32.58 12.64
C ALA A 191 -1.21 33.74 12.87
N VAL A 192 -1.76 34.95 12.72
CA VAL A 192 -1.18 36.24 13.08
C VAL A 192 -2.19 36.97 13.97
N HIS A 193 -1.73 37.83 14.88
CA HIS A 193 -2.57 38.48 15.89
C HIS A 193 -2.12 39.90 16.25
N SER A 194 -0.84 40.26 16.08
CA SER A 194 -0.37 41.62 16.41
C SER A 194 -0.02 42.46 15.18
N GLN A 195 -0.06 43.78 15.35
CA GLN A 195 0.20 44.73 14.26
C GLN A 195 1.54 44.47 13.57
N ASN A 196 1.51 44.52 12.24
CA ASN A 196 2.65 44.30 11.34
C ASN A 196 3.21 42.87 11.31
N GLU A 197 2.56 41.91 11.97
CA GLU A 197 2.94 40.51 11.81
C GLU A 197 2.76 40.08 10.36
N GLU A 198 3.80 39.47 9.81
CA GLU A 198 3.84 38.99 8.45
C GLU A 198 4.55 37.64 8.42
N VAL A 199 3.92 36.66 7.78
CA VAL A 199 4.45 35.30 7.64
C VAL A 199 4.27 34.79 6.23
N THR A 200 5.14 33.88 5.81
CA THR A 200 5.06 33.19 4.52
C THR A 200 5.13 31.68 4.73
N VAL A 201 4.29 30.92 4.04
CA VAL A 201 4.26 29.44 4.15
C VAL A 201 4.92 28.76 2.95
N ASN A 202 5.48 27.58 3.20
CA ASN A 202 5.96 26.65 2.19
C ASN A 202 5.27 25.30 2.41
N PHE A 203 4.40 24.89 1.47
CA PHE A 203 3.77 23.56 1.46
C PHE A 203 4.59 22.52 0.65
N GLY A 204 5.87 22.78 0.39
CA GLY A 204 6.75 21.91 -0.40
C GLY A 204 7.00 22.37 -1.84
N LYS A 205 6.56 23.57 -2.22
CA LYS A 205 6.87 24.17 -3.53
C LYS A 205 8.34 24.61 -3.63
N LYS A 206 9.00 24.79 -2.49
CA LYS A 206 10.43 25.09 -2.37
C LYS A 206 11.04 24.04 -1.43
N PRO A 207 12.35 23.75 -1.54
CA PRO A 207 13.04 22.93 -0.56
C PRO A 207 12.77 23.44 0.87
N PHE A 208 12.50 22.52 1.78
CA PHE A 208 12.36 22.84 3.19
C PHE A 208 13.72 23.16 3.80
N LEU A 209 13.73 23.95 4.87
CA LEU A 209 14.92 24.17 5.67
C LEU A 209 15.22 22.94 6.55
N PHE A 210 14.19 22.26 7.05
CA PHE A 210 14.32 20.96 7.70
C PHE A 210 14.49 19.81 6.69
N ASP A 211 15.39 18.88 6.99
CA ASP A 211 15.60 17.66 6.20
C ASP A 211 14.49 16.63 6.45
N ILE A 212 13.31 16.88 5.85
CA ILE A 212 12.15 16.00 5.99
C ILE A 212 12.40 14.61 5.38
N GLU A 213 13.20 14.52 4.32
CA GLU A 213 13.53 13.25 3.69
C GLU A 213 14.44 12.40 4.59
N GLY A 214 15.44 13.03 5.22
CA GLY A 214 16.26 12.41 6.26
C GLY A 214 15.44 11.94 7.47
N PHE A 215 14.49 12.74 7.93
CA PHE A 215 13.56 12.35 8.99
C PHE A 215 12.72 11.12 8.61
N ILE A 216 12.13 11.10 7.41
CA ILE A 216 11.37 9.95 6.91
C ILE A 216 12.26 8.70 6.81
N LEU A 217 13.48 8.84 6.32
CA LEU A 217 14.44 7.74 6.25
C LEU A 217 14.78 7.18 7.64
N GLU A 218 15.03 8.05 8.63
CA GLU A 218 15.31 7.64 10.01
C GLU A 218 14.12 6.86 10.61
N GLU A 219 12.89 7.33 10.39
CA GLU A 219 11.68 6.64 10.85
C GLU A 219 11.52 5.26 10.19
N ARG A 220 11.83 5.13 8.90
CA ARG A 220 11.86 3.82 8.22
C ARG A 220 12.90 2.89 8.80
N LEU A 221 14.10 3.39 9.08
CA LEU A 221 15.18 2.60 9.69
C LEU A 221 14.80 2.13 11.10
N LYS A 222 14.11 2.96 11.90
CA LYS A 222 13.57 2.55 13.21
C LYS A 222 12.56 1.42 13.08
N GLN A 223 11.62 1.53 12.14
CA GLN A 223 10.65 0.47 11.85
C GLN A 223 11.33 -0.82 11.42
N GLN A 224 12.28 -0.73 10.50
CA GLN A 224 13.05 -1.87 10.01
C GLN A 224 13.84 -2.54 11.13
N ALA A 225 14.53 -1.78 11.98
CA ALA A 225 15.26 -2.31 13.12
C ALA A 225 14.34 -3.00 14.14
N MET A 226 13.08 -2.55 14.30
CA MET A 226 12.10 -3.25 15.12
C MET A 226 11.67 -4.58 14.50
N ILE A 227 11.50 -4.63 13.18
CA ILE A 227 11.18 -5.86 12.45
C ILE A 227 12.34 -6.85 12.57
N GLU A 228 13.59 -6.41 12.40
CA GLU A 228 14.78 -7.26 12.43
C GLU A 228 15.08 -7.84 13.82
N LYS A 229 14.56 -7.23 14.90
CA LYS A 229 14.61 -7.85 16.24
C LYS A 229 13.82 -9.14 16.33
N LEU A 230 12.83 -9.35 15.46
CA LEU A 230 12.09 -10.59 15.35
C LEU A 230 12.91 -11.57 14.50
N SER A 231 13.75 -12.36 15.16
CA SER A 231 14.46 -13.45 14.49
C SER A 231 13.52 -14.64 14.28
N LEU A 232 13.35 -15.04 13.02
CA LEU A 232 12.72 -16.31 12.67
C LEU A 232 13.80 -17.38 12.57
N GLN A 233 13.48 -18.59 13.00
CA GLN A 233 14.39 -19.70 12.81
C GLN A 233 14.61 -19.93 11.30
N PRO A 234 15.87 -20.08 10.84
CA PRO A 234 16.18 -20.21 9.42
C PRO A 234 15.45 -21.35 8.68
N ASN A 235 15.15 -22.45 9.37
CA ASN A 235 14.37 -23.59 8.85
C ASN A 235 12.96 -23.17 8.37
N ILE A 236 12.35 -22.15 8.98
CA ILE A 236 11.03 -21.63 8.57
C ILE A 236 11.12 -21.06 7.15
N SER A 237 12.15 -20.23 6.89
CA SER A 237 12.33 -19.62 5.57
C SER A 237 12.60 -20.66 4.49
N HIS A 238 13.42 -21.67 4.81
CA HIS A 238 13.67 -22.81 3.92
C HIS A 238 12.38 -23.57 3.61
N TRP A 239 11.58 -23.90 4.63
CA TRP A 239 10.31 -24.61 4.45
C TRP A 239 9.30 -23.82 3.60
N ILE A 240 9.17 -22.50 3.81
CA ILE A 240 8.25 -21.67 3.01
C ILE A 240 8.63 -21.72 1.52
N VAL A 241 9.92 -21.63 1.21
CA VAL A 241 10.43 -21.73 -0.18
C VAL A 241 10.21 -23.15 -0.72
N ARG A 242 10.53 -24.17 0.06
CA ARG A 242 10.35 -25.57 -0.32
C ARG A 242 8.90 -25.92 -0.62
N SER A 243 7.97 -25.51 0.25
CA SER A 243 6.51 -25.67 0.07
C SER A 243 6.02 -24.97 -1.19
N TYR A 244 6.54 -23.77 -1.50
CA TYR A 244 6.21 -23.09 -2.77
C TYR A 244 6.64 -23.92 -3.99
N LEU A 245 7.86 -24.46 -3.99
CA LEU A 245 8.38 -25.28 -5.10
C LEU A 245 7.57 -26.57 -5.26
N LEU A 246 7.23 -27.24 -4.16
CA LEU A 246 6.35 -28.42 -4.13
C LEU A 246 4.97 -28.08 -4.69
N HIS A 247 4.33 -27.02 -4.16
CA HIS A 247 2.99 -26.62 -4.52
C HIS A 247 2.85 -26.36 -6.02
N TYR A 248 3.83 -25.71 -6.66
CA TYR A 248 3.79 -25.43 -8.09
C TYR A 248 4.44 -26.50 -8.98
N GLY A 249 4.94 -27.59 -8.41
CA GLY A 249 5.50 -28.68 -9.22
C GLY A 249 6.85 -28.33 -9.86
N TYR A 250 7.63 -27.43 -9.25
CA TYR A 250 9.00 -27.12 -9.66
C TYR A 250 9.98 -28.21 -9.22
N GLN A 251 9.74 -29.45 -9.62
CA GLN A 251 10.45 -30.64 -9.12
C GLN A 251 11.98 -30.56 -9.30
N ASP A 252 12.45 -30.08 -10.45
CA ASP A 252 13.89 -30.04 -10.73
C ASP A 252 14.60 -28.96 -9.91
N THR A 253 13.94 -27.81 -9.72
CA THR A 253 14.41 -26.75 -8.81
C THR A 253 14.37 -27.21 -7.36
N LEU A 254 13.31 -27.91 -6.96
CA LEU A 254 13.17 -28.49 -5.62
C LEU A 254 14.30 -29.46 -5.31
N LYS A 255 14.63 -30.39 -6.22
CA LYS A 255 15.76 -31.32 -6.05
C LYS A 255 17.08 -30.57 -5.85
N SER A 256 17.31 -29.54 -6.67
CA SER A 256 18.51 -28.71 -6.56
C SER A 256 18.56 -27.93 -5.25
N PHE A 257 17.41 -27.42 -4.80
CA PHE A 257 17.25 -26.69 -3.54
C PHE A 257 17.48 -27.60 -2.33
N ASP A 258 16.89 -28.80 -2.32
CA ASP A 258 17.06 -29.80 -1.28
C ASP A 258 18.54 -30.21 -1.19
N LEU A 259 19.18 -30.59 -2.31
CA LEU A 259 20.61 -30.93 -2.39
C LEU A 259 21.52 -29.82 -1.84
N ALA A 260 21.23 -28.56 -2.16
CA ALA A 260 22.02 -27.43 -1.65
C ALA A 260 21.86 -27.22 -0.14
N SER A 261 20.76 -27.73 0.44
CA SER A 261 20.40 -27.56 1.84
C SER A 261 20.65 -28.79 2.74
N GLU A 262 21.02 -29.94 2.17
CA GLU A 262 21.20 -31.21 2.88
C GLU A 262 22.15 -31.11 4.09
N ASN A 263 23.19 -30.29 4.00
CA ASN A 263 24.16 -30.09 5.08
C ASN A 263 23.67 -29.12 6.19
N THR A 264 22.59 -28.39 5.97
CA THR A 264 22.09 -27.35 6.87
C THR A 264 20.75 -27.73 7.53
N TYR A 265 19.88 -28.44 6.81
CA TYR A 265 18.57 -28.89 7.30
C TYR A 265 18.28 -30.34 6.87
N PRO A 266 18.59 -31.35 7.69
CA PRO A 266 18.30 -32.75 7.36
C PRO A 266 16.80 -33.00 7.22
N SER A 267 16.38 -33.69 6.16
CA SER A 267 14.98 -33.89 5.79
C SER A 267 14.12 -34.57 6.87
N GLU A 268 14.71 -35.40 7.74
CA GLU A 268 14.03 -36.07 8.85
C GLU A 268 13.68 -35.12 10.02
N SER A 269 14.41 -34.02 10.18
CA SER A 269 14.17 -33.01 11.23
C SER A 269 13.00 -32.07 10.93
N MET A 270 12.62 -31.93 9.65
CA MET A 270 11.60 -30.97 9.21
C MET A 270 10.15 -31.48 9.35
N ALA A 271 9.94 -32.79 9.27
CA ALA A 271 8.61 -33.40 9.31
C ALA A 271 8.01 -33.46 10.73
N GLN A 272 8.83 -33.40 11.78
CA GLN A 272 8.38 -33.63 13.17
C GLN A 272 8.15 -32.35 14.00
N GLU A 273 8.80 -31.23 13.70
CA GLU A 273 8.72 -30.03 14.55
C GLU A 273 7.59 -29.04 14.17
N ASN A 274 7.14 -29.05 12.92
CA ASN A 274 6.43 -27.90 12.35
C ASN A 274 4.89 -28.04 12.29
N GLY A 275 4.32 -29.25 12.50
CA GLY A 275 2.87 -29.45 12.44
C GLY A 275 2.21 -29.17 11.07
N PHE A 276 3.01 -28.94 10.02
CA PHE A 276 2.57 -28.69 8.66
C PHE A 276 2.69 -29.97 7.82
N ASP A 277 1.58 -30.34 7.16
CA ASP A 277 1.44 -31.57 6.39
C ASP A 277 1.82 -31.36 4.91
N ASP A 278 3.11 -31.57 4.59
CA ASP A 278 3.66 -31.51 3.22
C ASP A 278 3.13 -32.65 2.32
N GLN A 279 2.46 -33.66 2.89
CA GLN A 279 2.00 -34.85 2.18
C GLN A 279 1.01 -34.52 1.05
N GLY A 280 0.25 -33.44 1.22
CA GLY A 280 -0.69 -32.95 0.21
C GLY A 280 -0.01 -32.35 -1.02
N ASP A 281 1.09 -31.61 -0.84
CA ASP A 281 1.80 -30.93 -1.92
C ASP A 281 2.76 -31.86 -2.67
N MET A 282 3.14 -33.01 -2.10
CA MET A 282 3.87 -34.06 -2.83
C MET A 282 3.01 -34.80 -3.86
N TYR A 283 1.68 -34.65 -3.79
CA TYR A 283 0.75 -35.37 -4.65
C TYR A 283 1.06 -35.15 -6.14
N ALA A 284 1.29 -36.26 -6.83
CA ALA A 284 1.57 -36.33 -8.26
C ALA A 284 2.63 -35.33 -8.76
N LEU A 285 3.65 -35.07 -7.94
CA LEU A 285 4.67 -34.06 -8.23
C LEU A 285 5.33 -34.23 -9.61
N ASP A 286 5.64 -35.47 -9.99
CA ASP A 286 6.26 -35.78 -11.27
C ASP A 286 5.34 -35.47 -12.47
N HIS A 287 4.06 -35.86 -12.38
CA HIS A 287 3.05 -35.52 -13.38
C HIS A 287 2.89 -34.00 -13.50
N ARG A 288 2.81 -33.29 -12.36
CA ARG A 288 2.67 -31.83 -12.33
C ARG A 288 3.89 -31.12 -12.93
N ASN A 289 5.11 -31.62 -12.68
CA ASN A 289 6.33 -31.10 -13.31
C ASN A 289 6.29 -31.30 -14.83
N ILE A 290 5.96 -32.50 -15.31
CA ILE A 290 5.90 -32.78 -16.75
C ILE A 290 4.87 -31.86 -17.43
N LEU A 291 3.66 -31.76 -16.87
CA LEU A 291 2.61 -30.86 -17.38
C LEU A 291 3.07 -29.40 -17.39
N ARG A 292 3.76 -28.94 -16.34
CA ARG A 292 4.35 -27.60 -16.26
C ARG A 292 5.29 -27.33 -17.42
N GLN A 293 6.25 -28.24 -17.64
CA GLN A 293 7.26 -28.07 -18.68
C GLN A 293 6.63 -28.07 -20.08
N LEU A 294 5.67 -28.95 -20.33
CA LEU A 294 4.93 -28.98 -21.60
C LEU A 294 4.22 -27.65 -21.85
N ILE A 295 3.49 -27.12 -20.86
CA ILE A 295 2.77 -25.85 -20.99
C ILE A 295 3.74 -24.67 -21.14
N LYS A 296 4.78 -24.57 -20.30
CA LYS A 296 5.77 -23.48 -20.36
C LYS A 296 6.52 -23.45 -21.70
N ASN A 297 6.76 -24.61 -22.31
CA ASN A 297 7.38 -24.74 -23.63
C ASN A 297 6.40 -24.58 -24.80
N GLY A 298 5.10 -24.39 -24.54
CA GLY A 298 4.08 -24.23 -25.58
C GLY A 298 3.60 -25.54 -26.22
N ASN A 299 3.99 -26.70 -25.70
CA ASN A 299 3.55 -28.02 -26.18
C ASN A 299 2.18 -28.39 -25.60
N ILE A 300 1.16 -27.60 -25.94
CA ILE A 300 -0.19 -27.70 -25.37
C ILE A 300 -0.88 -29.02 -25.73
N ASP A 301 -0.71 -29.52 -26.96
CA ASP A 301 -1.30 -30.80 -27.40
C ASP A 301 -0.81 -31.98 -26.55
N SER A 302 0.50 -32.05 -26.32
CA SER A 302 1.10 -33.07 -25.46
C SER A 302 0.62 -32.95 -24.02
N ALA A 303 0.45 -31.72 -23.51
CA ALA A 303 -0.10 -31.49 -22.17
C ALA A 303 -1.55 -32.01 -22.07
N PHE A 304 -2.39 -31.75 -23.07
CA PHE A 304 -3.75 -32.29 -23.14
C PHE A 304 -3.78 -33.81 -23.22
N GLN A 305 -2.91 -34.42 -24.04
CA GLN A 305 -2.80 -35.86 -24.12
C GLN A 305 -2.48 -36.46 -22.75
N LYS A 306 -1.47 -35.90 -22.05
CA LYS A 306 -1.11 -36.34 -20.70
C LYS A 306 -2.22 -36.14 -19.68
N LEU A 307 -2.96 -35.03 -19.73
CA LEU A 307 -4.12 -34.83 -18.86
C LEU A 307 -5.23 -35.86 -19.10
N ARG A 308 -5.52 -36.23 -20.36
CA ARG A 308 -6.51 -37.29 -20.66
C ARG A 308 -6.05 -38.66 -20.18
N GLU A 309 -4.75 -38.94 -20.32
CA GLU A 309 -4.16 -40.21 -19.88
C GLU A 309 -4.16 -40.35 -18.35
N TRP A 310 -3.77 -39.29 -17.62
CA TRP A 310 -3.55 -39.38 -16.17
C TRP A 310 -4.72 -38.92 -15.31
N TYR A 311 -5.55 -38.00 -15.82
CA TYR A 311 -6.66 -37.38 -15.08
C TYR A 311 -7.95 -37.34 -15.93
N PRO A 312 -8.47 -38.50 -16.38
CA PRO A 312 -9.67 -38.55 -17.24
C PRO A 312 -10.91 -37.91 -16.60
N GLN A 313 -10.99 -37.87 -15.26
CA GLN A 313 -12.05 -37.18 -14.52
C GLN A 313 -12.03 -35.66 -14.67
N VAL A 314 -10.88 -35.06 -15.00
CA VAL A 314 -10.73 -33.62 -15.22
C VAL A 314 -11.21 -33.22 -16.62
N LEU A 315 -11.02 -34.11 -17.60
CA LEU A 315 -11.41 -33.88 -18.98
C LEU A 315 -12.55 -34.83 -19.34
N GLN A 316 -13.80 -34.41 -19.14
CA GLN A 316 -14.97 -35.14 -19.62
C GLN A 316 -15.01 -35.11 -21.15
N VAL A 317 -14.39 -36.12 -21.77
CA VAL A 317 -14.37 -36.28 -23.22
C VAL A 317 -15.78 -36.66 -23.71
N GLY A 318 -16.32 -35.90 -24.67
CA GLY A 318 -17.49 -36.32 -25.46
C GLY A 318 -18.73 -35.43 -25.34
N GLN A 319 -18.79 -34.50 -24.40
CA GLN A 319 -19.93 -33.57 -24.23
C GLN A 319 -19.66 -32.19 -24.84
N LEU A 320 -19.31 -32.16 -26.14
CA LEU A 320 -19.00 -30.91 -26.85
C LEU A 320 -20.15 -29.89 -26.74
N ALA A 321 -21.40 -30.35 -26.82
CA ALA A 321 -22.58 -29.51 -26.71
C ALA A 321 -22.74 -28.91 -25.30
N GLU A 322 -22.44 -29.67 -24.24
CA GLU A 322 -22.51 -29.16 -22.86
C GLU A 322 -21.35 -28.22 -22.56
N ALA A 323 -20.14 -28.51 -23.04
CA ALA A 323 -19.00 -27.61 -22.94
C ALA A 323 -19.24 -26.28 -23.68
N VAL A 324 -19.83 -26.33 -24.88
CA VAL A 324 -20.23 -25.12 -25.63
C VAL A 324 -21.36 -24.39 -24.90
N SER A 325 -22.36 -25.09 -24.37
CA SER A 325 -23.46 -24.47 -23.61
C SER A 325 -22.95 -23.81 -22.32
N TYR A 326 -22.03 -24.46 -21.60
CA TYR A 326 -21.37 -23.92 -20.42
C TYR A 326 -20.51 -22.71 -20.77
N ALA A 327 -19.71 -22.82 -21.83
CA ALA A 327 -18.93 -21.69 -22.33
C ALA A 327 -19.85 -20.54 -22.73
N GLN A 328 -20.96 -20.78 -23.42
CA GLN A 328 -21.92 -19.73 -23.77
C GLN A 328 -22.56 -19.09 -22.52
N SER A 329 -22.96 -19.87 -21.52
CA SER A 329 -23.58 -19.32 -20.31
C SER A 329 -22.60 -18.58 -19.41
N GLU A 330 -21.38 -19.09 -19.24
CA GLU A 330 -20.35 -18.48 -18.39
C GLU A 330 -19.64 -17.33 -19.12
N LEU A 331 -19.29 -17.50 -20.41
CA LEU A 331 -18.65 -16.44 -21.18
C LEU A 331 -19.59 -15.26 -21.43
N GLN A 332 -20.90 -15.49 -21.54
CA GLN A 332 -21.88 -14.40 -21.65
C GLN A 332 -21.80 -13.43 -20.46
N LYS A 333 -21.51 -13.93 -19.26
CA LYS A 333 -21.34 -13.10 -18.06
C LYS A 333 -20.14 -12.15 -18.22
N PHE A 334 -19.07 -12.57 -18.91
CA PHE A 334 -17.89 -11.73 -19.15
C PHE A 334 -18.15 -10.54 -20.06
N PHE A 335 -19.09 -10.64 -21.01
CA PHE A 335 -19.43 -9.49 -21.87
C PHE A 335 -20.09 -8.32 -21.12
N SER A 336 -20.54 -8.54 -19.88
CA SER A 336 -21.07 -7.47 -19.02
C SER A 336 -19.97 -6.66 -18.31
N VAL A 337 -18.72 -7.13 -18.32
CA VAL A 337 -17.58 -6.51 -17.64
C VAL A 337 -16.55 -6.04 -18.66
N LYS A 338 -16.38 -4.72 -18.76
CA LYS A 338 -15.60 -4.07 -19.84
C LYS A 338 -14.18 -4.62 -20.01
N SER A 339 -13.44 -4.86 -18.92
CA SER A 339 -12.06 -5.38 -18.98
C SER A 339 -11.96 -6.76 -19.63
N TYR A 340 -13.00 -7.60 -19.51
CA TYR A 340 -13.01 -8.92 -20.15
C TYR A 340 -13.44 -8.85 -21.61
N VAL A 341 -14.24 -7.85 -21.99
CA VAL A 341 -14.56 -7.59 -23.40
C VAL A 341 -13.28 -7.27 -24.17
N ASP A 342 -12.45 -6.38 -23.63
CA ASP A 342 -11.16 -6.00 -24.23
C ASP A 342 -10.26 -7.24 -24.38
N LEU A 343 -10.15 -8.06 -23.33
CA LEU A 343 -9.39 -9.31 -23.37
C LEU A 343 -9.94 -10.33 -24.38
N LEU A 344 -11.26 -10.52 -24.47
CA LEU A 344 -11.87 -11.44 -25.43
C LEU A 344 -11.65 -10.97 -26.87
N GLN A 345 -11.63 -9.66 -27.10
CA GLN A 345 -11.23 -9.07 -28.37
C GLN A 345 -9.76 -9.33 -28.68
N ASP A 346 -8.87 -9.18 -27.70
CA ASP A 346 -7.45 -9.50 -27.85
C ASP A 346 -7.24 -11.00 -28.17
N VAL A 347 -7.93 -11.90 -27.47
CA VAL A 347 -7.86 -13.35 -27.74
C VAL A 347 -8.41 -13.66 -29.14
N SER A 348 -9.48 -12.98 -29.57
CA SER A 348 -10.00 -13.12 -30.94
C SER A 348 -8.99 -12.63 -31.98
N GLY A 349 -8.18 -11.63 -31.64
CA GLY A 349 -7.06 -11.14 -32.44
C GLY A 349 -6.00 -12.20 -32.70
N LEU A 350 -5.74 -13.11 -31.75
CA LEU A 350 -4.82 -14.24 -31.96
C LEU A 350 -5.31 -15.20 -33.05
N LEU A 351 -6.62 -15.46 -33.09
CA LEU A 351 -7.24 -16.39 -34.06
C LEU A 351 -7.27 -15.84 -35.48
N ALA A 352 -7.15 -14.52 -35.64
CA ALA A 352 -7.16 -13.86 -36.95
C ALA A 352 -5.82 -13.96 -37.69
N TYR A 353 -4.72 -14.31 -37.01
CA TYR A 353 -3.38 -14.40 -37.60
C TYR A 353 -3.01 -15.84 -37.94
N LYS A 354 -2.39 -16.05 -39.10
CA LYS A 354 -1.84 -17.37 -39.49
C LYS A 354 -0.74 -17.84 -38.54
N VAL A 355 0.03 -16.91 -38.00
CA VAL A 355 1.07 -17.12 -36.99
C VAL A 355 0.69 -16.26 -35.78
N PRO A 356 -0.05 -16.81 -34.80
CA PRO A 356 -0.63 -16.03 -33.70
C PRO A 356 0.36 -15.22 -32.86
N VAL A 357 1.61 -15.71 -32.74
CA VAL A 357 2.68 -15.02 -31.99
C VAL A 357 3.15 -13.72 -32.66
N GLU A 358 2.94 -13.56 -33.97
CA GLU A 358 3.28 -12.34 -34.70
C GLU A 358 2.17 -11.27 -34.64
N SER A 359 1.05 -11.57 -33.98
CA SER A 359 -0.04 -10.61 -33.83
C SER A 359 0.32 -9.47 -32.86
N SER A 360 -0.42 -8.35 -32.95
CA SER A 360 -0.31 -7.24 -32.00
C SER A 360 -0.60 -7.62 -30.54
N VAL A 361 -1.22 -8.79 -30.35
CA VAL A 361 -1.60 -9.39 -29.06
C VAL A 361 -0.82 -10.69 -28.80
N GLY A 362 0.25 -10.93 -29.55
CA GLY A 362 1.11 -12.11 -29.43
C GLY A 362 1.71 -12.28 -28.03
N TYR A 363 1.83 -11.19 -27.26
CA TYR A 363 2.27 -11.21 -25.86
C TYR A 363 1.40 -12.09 -24.96
N LEU A 364 0.15 -12.38 -25.34
CA LEU A 364 -0.73 -13.31 -24.65
C LEU A 364 -0.23 -14.77 -24.70
N LEU A 365 0.68 -15.08 -25.63
CA LEU A 365 1.31 -16.38 -25.75
C LEU A 365 2.66 -16.47 -25.05
N ASP A 366 3.16 -15.38 -24.45
CA ASP A 366 4.49 -15.33 -23.85
C ASP A 366 4.63 -16.24 -22.62
N GLY A 367 5.90 -16.49 -22.23
CA GLY A 367 6.25 -17.32 -21.08
C GLY A 367 5.46 -17.04 -19.79
N PRO A 368 5.31 -15.77 -19.34
CA PRO A 368 4.54 -15.44 -18.14
C PRO A 368 3.06 -15.86 -18.22
N GLN A 369 2.46 -15.78 -19.41
CA GLN A 369 1.06 -16.18 -19.61
C GLN A 369 0.93 -17.70 -19.59
N ARG A 370 1.88 -18.42 -20.19
CA ARG A 370 1.92 -19.89 -20.12
C ARG A 370 2.19 -20.40 -18.70
N GLU A 371 2.97 -19.67 -17.90
CA GLU A 371 3.18 -19.99 -16.48
C GLU A 371 1.87 -19.90 -15.69
N PHE A 372 1.05 -18.89 -15.94
CA PHE A 372 -0.29 -18.79 -15.34
C PHE A 372 -1.18 -19.98 -15.72
N VAL A 373 -1.19 -20.39 -16.98
CA VAL A 373 -1.93 -21.59 -17.42
C VAL A 373 -1.39 -22.84 -16.72
N ALA A 374 -0.07 -22.97 -16.57
CA ALA A 374 0.54 -24.08 -15.85
C ALA A 374 0.16 -24.10 -14.36
N ASP A 375 -0.01 -22.94 -13.72
CA ASP A 375 -0.51 -22.81 -12.34
C ASP A 375 -1.98 -23.24 -12.23
N ALA A 376 -2.83 -22.84 -13.17
CA ALA A 376 -4.23 -23.24 -13.19
C ALA A 376 -4.38 -24.76 -13.38
N VAL A 377 -3.65 -25.35 -14.34
CA VAL A 377 -3.64 -26.80 -14.55
C VAL A 377 -3.09 -27.52 -13.32
N ASN A 378 -2.06 -26.98 -12.68
CA ASN A 378 -1.51 -27.52 -11.44
C ASN A 378 -2.55 -27.54 -10.31
N ALA A 379 -3.29 -26.46 -10.11
CA ALA A 379 -4.35 -26.38 -9.10
C ALA A 379 -5.45 -27.43 -9.34
N VAL A 380 -5.85 -27.62 -10.60
CA VAL A 380 -6.81 -28.66 -10.98
C VAL A 380 -6.28 -30.06 -10.68
N VAL A 381 -5.02 -30.35 -11.01
CA VAL A 381 -4.42 -31.65 -10.66
C VAL A 381 -4.38 -31.85 -9.14
N LEU A 382 -3.96 -30.84 -8.37
CA LEU A 382 -3.96 -30.91 -6.91
C LEU A 382 -5.35 -31.15 -6.32
N SER A 383 -6.41 -30.61 -6.95
CA SER A 383 -7.79 -30.85 -6.52
C SER A 383 -8.25 -32.30 -6.61
N THR A 384 -7.59 -33.10 -7.45
CA THR A 384 -7.88 -34.54 -7.58
C THR A 384 -7.23 -35.38 -6.47
N ASN A 385 -6.47 -34.75 -5.57
CA ASN A 385 -5.87 -35.44 -4.43
C ASN A 385 -6.96 -35.94 -3.47
N PRO A 386 -7.09 -37.27 -3.26
CA PRO A 386 -8.12 -37.83 -2.38
C PRO A 386 -7.94 -37.44 -0.89
N ASN A 387 -6.74 -36.99 -0.50
CA ASN A 387 -6.43 -36.57 0.86
C ASN A 387 -6.59 -35.06 1.09
N LEU A 388 -7.11 -34.31 0.11
CA LEU A 388 -7.28 -32.86 0.23
C LEU A 388 -8.40 -32.53 1.22
N LYS A 389 -8.04 -31.95 2.38
CA LYS A 389 -8.99 -31.55 3.42
C LYS A 389 -9.64 -30.17 3.18
N ASP A 390 -8.93 -29.30 2.47
CA ASP A 390 -9.32 -27.91 2.20
C ASP A 390 -9.17 -27.62 0.70
N PRO A 391 -10.26 -27.37 -0.04
CA PRO A 391 -10.20 -27.04 -1.47
C PRO A 391 -9.32 -25.82 -1.78
N ASP A 392 -9.24 -24.84 -0.88
CA ASP A 392 -8.44 -23.61 -1.08
C ASP A 392 -6.93 -23.87 -1.01
N ARG A 393 -6.49 -25.04 -0.54
CA ARG A 393 -5.08 -25.44 -0.58
C ARG A 393 -4.55 -25.68 -1.98
N CYS A 394 -5.39 -25.97 -2.97
CA CYS A 394 -4.90 -26.18 -4.34
C CYS A 394 -4.59 -24.87 -5.08
N LEU A 395 -5.15 -23.73 -4.63
CA LEU A 395 -5.06 -22.44 -5.32
C LEU A 395 -3.82 -21.64 -4.94
N TYR A 396 -3.41 -21.71 -3.67
CA TYR A 396 -2.36 -20.85 -3.12
C TYR A 396 -1.38 -21.64 -2.29
N SER A 397 -0.10 -21.43 -2.56
CA SER A 397 1.00 -21.90 -1.71
C SER A 397 0.96 -21.26 -0.32
N CYS A 398 1.68 -21.84 0.64
CA CYS A 398 1.80 -21.23 1.98
C CYS A 398 2.38 -19.81 1.92
N LEU A 399 3.39 -19.57 1.08
CA LEU A 399 3.98 -18.25 0.90
C LEU A 399 2.94 -17.21 0.47
N GLU A 400 2.09 -17.55 -0.49
CA GLU A 400 1.07 -16.61 -0.98
C GLU A 400 -0.04 -16.38 0.04
N LYS A 401 -0.41 -17.40 0.81
CA LYS A 401 -1.35 -17.25 1.93
C LYS A 401 -0.77 -16.30 2.98
N LEU A 402 0.51 -16.43 3.32
CA LEU A 402 1.20 -15.52 4.24
C LEU A 402 1.25 -14.08 3.69
N LEU A 403 1.56 -13.90 2.40
CA LEU A 403 1.58 -12.56 1.77
C LEU A 403 0.19 -11.92 1.73
N ARG A 404 -0.87 -12.70 1.48
CA ARG A 404 -2.27 -12.25 1.55
C ARG A 404 -2.65 -11.84 2.97
N GLN A 405 -2.30 -12.66 3.96
CA GLN A 405 -2.52 -12.35 5.38
C GLN A 405 -1.77 -11.07 5.78
N LEU A 406 -0.50 -10.92 5.40
CA LEU A 406 0.27 -9.70 5.64
C LEU A 406 -0.40 -8.46 5.03
N THR A 407 -0.89 -8.59 3.79
CA THR A 407 -1.60 -7.50 3.10
C THR A 407 -2.88 -7.14 3.84
N LEU A 408 -3.69 -8.13 4.23
CA LEU A 408 -4.93 -7.91 5.00
C LEU A 408 -4.64 -7.29 6.37
N CYS A 409 -3.69 -7.83 7.12
CA CYS A 409 -3.28 -7.26 8.42
C CYS A 409 -2.81 -5.81 8.28
N SER A 410 -2.08 -5.48 7.22
CA SER A 410 -1.64 -4.12 6.95
C SER A 410 -2.80 -3.18 6.63
N LEU A 411 -3.79 -3.64 5.86
CA LEU A 411 -5.01 -2.90 5.55
C LEU A 411 -5.87 -2.68 6.80
N GLU A 412 -6.10 -3.71 7.61
CA GLU A 412 -6.87 -3.62 8.86
C GLU A 412 -6.21 -2.67 9.88
N ARG A 413 -4.88 -2.72 10.00
CA ARG A 413 -4.11 -1.77 10.83
C ARG A 413 -4.30 -0.33 10.36
N ARG A 414 -4.29 -0.11 9.04
CA ARG A 414 -4.50 1.20 8.42
C ARG A 414 -5.94 1.67 8.59
N ALA A 415 -6.94 0.80 8.42
CA ALA A 415 -8.35 1.10 8.69
C ALA A 415 -8.58 1.49 10.16
N SER A 416 -7.93 0.79 11.09
CA SER A 416 -7.93 1.13 12.53
C SER A 416 -7.32 2.50 12.83
N SER A 417 -6.52 3.03 11.90
CA SER A 417 -5.85 4.33 11.97
C SER A 417 -6.50 5.37 11.03
N GLU A 418 -7.80 5.26 10.75
CA GLU A 418 -8.55 6.18 9.87
C GLU A 418 -7.98 6.28 8.45
N ASP A 419 -7.50 5.16 7.92
CA ASP A 419 -6.84 5.08 6.62
C ASP A 419 -5.55 5.94 6.51
N GLN A 420 -4.95 6.30 7.64
CA GLN A 420 -3.71 7.07 7.68
C GLN A 420 -2.46 6.18 7.62
N GLY A 421 -1.38 6.74 7.08
CA GLY A 421 -0.12 6.05 6.87
C GLY A 421 0.01 5.43 5.48
N GLU A 422 1.18 4.87 5.21
CA GLU A 422 1.47 4.21 3.95
C GLU A 422 0.72 2.90 3.83
N ALA A 423 0.19 2.64 2.63
CA ALA A 423 -0.36 1.34 2.30
C ALA A 423 0.77 0.35 1.99
N PHE A 424 0.67 -0.86 2.54
CA PHE A 424 1.56 -1.94 2.16
C PHE A 424 1.30 -2.34 0.71
N CYS A 425 2.37 -2.39 -0.09
CA CYS A 425 2.31 -2.90 -1.45
C CYS A 425 3.54 -3.76 -1.74
N LEU A 426 3.34 -5.07 -1.90
CA LEU A 426 4.43 -6.03 -2.15
C LEU A 426 5.32 -5.62 -3.32
N HIS A 427 4.74 -5.11 -4.41
CA HIS A 427 5.51 -4.67 -5.58
C HIS A 427 6.47 -3.51 -5.25
N ARG A 428 6.07 -2.61 -4.34
CA ARG A 428 6.91 -1.50 -3.85
C ARG A 428 8.09 -2.04 -3.04
N GLU A 429 7.82 -2.98 -2.14
CA GLU A 429 8.84 -3.62 -1.28
C GLU A 429 9.89 -4.41 -2.07
N LEU A 430 9.47 -5.13 -3.11
CA LEU A 430 10.40 -5.89 -3.95
C LEU A 430 11.33 -4.99 -4.77
N GLN A 431 10.86 -3.80 -5.18
CA GLN A 431 11.68 -2.84 -5.93
C GLN A 431 12.63 -2.03 -5.03
N SER A 432 12.19 -1.67 -3.81
CA SER A 432 13.03 -0.94 -2.85
C SER A 432 14.19 -1.81 -2.33
N GLY A 433 13.95 -3.10 -2.10
CA GLY A 433 14.98 -4.05 -1.65
C GLY A 433 16.14 -4.26 -2.64
N GLY A 434 15.92 -4.02 -3.94
CA GLY A 434 16.96 -4.16 -4.98
C GLY A 434 18.04 -3.07 -4.94
N ARG A 435 17.76 -1.90 -4.35
CA ARG A 435 18.74 -0.80 -4.22
C ARG A 435 19.62 -0.91 -2.97
N ALA A 436 19.21 -1.68 -1.97
CA ALA A 436 19.93 -1.78 -0.70
C ALA A 436 21.02 -2.87 -0.67
N LYS A 437 21.14 -3.72 -1.70
CA LYS A 437 22.06 -4.88 -1.73
C LYS A 437 23.22 -4.81 -2.74
N CYS A 438 23.45 -3.66 -3.37
CA CYS A 438 24.70 -3.38 -4.10
C CYS A 438 25.55 -2.36 -3.32
N SER A 439 25.87 -2.73 -2.07
CA SER A 439 27.00 -2.32 -1.22
C SER A 439 28.26 -3.14 -1.46
#